data_AF-A0A357VL11-F1
#
_entry.id   AF-A0A357VL11-F1
#
_cell.length_a   1.000
_cell.length_b   1.000
_cell.length_c   1.000
_cell.angle_alpha   90.00
_cell.angle_beta   90.00
_cell.angle_gamma   90.00
#
_symmetry.space_group_name_H-M   'P 1'
#
loop_
_entity.id
_entity.type
_entity.pdbx_description
1 polymer ?
#
loop_
_entity_poly.entity_id
_entity_poly.type
_entity_poly.pdbx_seq_one_letter_code
_entity_poly.pdbx_strand_id
1 'polypeptide(L)'
;MIRRPPRSPLFPYTTLFRSSLGMTHAMAMRYVIIPQAIKNILPALGNEFIVMLKESAIVSVIGFADLTRQADIIQSVTYRYFEPYIIIAAIYFIMTLTFSKLLSLFERRLRAGDIR
;
A
#
# COMPACT_ATOMS: atom_id res chain seq x y z
N MET A 1 37.90 26.44 8.24
CA MET A 1 37.78 25.57 7.04
C MET A 1 36.85 24.40 7.38
N ILE A 2 35.53 24.57 7.19
CA ILE A 2 34.52 23.57 7.53
C ILE A 2 34.52 22.50 6.44
N ARG A 3 35.11 21.33 6.72
CA ARG A 3 35.05 20.17 5.82
C ARG A 3 33.63 19.61 5.89
N ARG A 4 32.88 19.69 4.79
CA ARG A 4 31.56 19.05 4.70
C ARG A 4 31.76 17.54 4.80
N PRO A 5 30.99 16.82 5.65
CA PRO A 5 31.13 15.37 5.75
C PRO A 5 30.74 14.70 4.42
N PRO A 6 31.35 13.55 4.09
CA PRO A 6 31.04 12.81 2.87
C PRO A 6 29.59 12.28 2.92
N ARG A 7 28.87 12.38 1.80
CA ARG A 7 27.53 11.81 1.61
C ARG A 7 27.65 10.29 1.43
N SER A 8 27.90 9.56 2.52
CA SER A 8 27.88 8.09 2.46
C SER A 8 26.51 7.58 2.94
N PRO A 9 25.92 6.57 2.27
CA PRO A 9 24.71 5.90 2.75
C PRO A 9 24.94 5.07 4.01
N LEU A 10 26.22 4.90 4.43
CA LEU A 10 26.61 4.14 5.61
C LEU A 10 26.45 4.93 6.92
N PHE A 11 26.37 6.27 6.86
CA PHE A 11 26.13 7.12 8.03
C PHE A 11 24.74 7.74 7.97
N PRO A 12 23.75 7.22 8.74
CA PRO A 12 22.42 7.80 8.75
C PRO A 12 22.47 9.20 9.35
N TYR A 13 21.91 10.21 8.69
CA TYR A 13 21.82 11.58 9.23
C TYR A 13 21.12 11.62 10.60
N THR A 14 20.27 10.62 10.88
CA THR A 14 19.60 10.44 12.18
C THR A 14 20.59 10.13 13.31
N THR A 15 21.73 9.49 13.07
CA THR A 15 22.73 9.22 14.11
C THR A 15 23.54 10.47 14.46
N LEU A 16 23.89 11.30 13.48
CA LEU A 16 24.54 12.60 13.72
C LEU A 16 23.60 13.56 14.44
N PHE A 17 22.33 13.63 14.03
CA PHE A 17 21.31 14.43 14.70
C PHE A 17 21.12 14.00 16.16
N ARG A 18 21.12 12.68 16.43
CA ARG A 18 21.07 12.13 17.79
C ARG A 18 22.25 12.57 18.65
N SER A 19 23.48 12.49 18.12
CA SER A 19 24.68 12.94 18.83
C SER A 19 24.66 14.44 19.11
N SER A 20 24.15 15.25 18.18
CA SER A 20 24.05 16.71 18.36
C SER A 20 22.95 17.14 19.33
N LEU A 21 21.87 16.37 19.49
CA LEU A 21 20.76 16.66 20.41
C LEU A 21 20.79 15.86 21.72
N GLY A 22 21.81 15.01 21.93
CA GLY A 22 21.89 14.14 23.10
C GLY A 22 20.75 13.10 23.21
N MET A 23 20.06 12.78 22.10
CA MET A 23 18.91 11.89 22.13
C MET A 23 19.31 10.41 22.23
N THR A 24 18.71 9.71 23.20
CA THR A 24 18.81 8.25 23.32
C THR A 24 18.21 7.55 22.09
N HIS A 25 18.62 6.31 21.82
CA HIS A 25 18.14 5.56 20.64
C HIS A 25 16.62 5.41 20.66
N ALA A 26 16.05 5.10 21.83
CA ALA A 26 14.62 4.98 22.01
C ALA A 26 13.86 6.29 21.73
N MET A 27 14.42 7.44 22.15
CA MET A 27 13.84 8.76 21.88
C MET A 27 13.84 9.06 20.38
N ALA A 28 14.97 8.88 19.70
CA ALA A 28 15.04 9.14 18.26
C ALA A 28 14.11 8.23 17.44
N MET A 29 14.02 6.95 17.83
CA MET A 29 13.13 6.00 17.18
C MET A 29 11.67 6.41 17.33
N ARG A 30 11.23 6.74 18.54
CA ARG A 30 9.83 7.09 18.83
C ARG A 30 9.41 8.44 18.25
N TYR A 31 10.27 9.46 18.30
CA TYR A 31 9.87 10.83 17.98
C TYR A 31 10.22 11.28 16.56
N VAL A 32 11.21 10.65 15.90
CA VAL A 32 11.66 11.06 14.57
C VAL A 32 11.43 9.94 13.56
N ILE A 33 11.98 8.75 13.83
CA ILE A 33 12.07 7.69 12.81
C ILE A 33 10.71 7.01 12.60
N ILE A 34 10.03 6.57 13.67
CA ILE A 34 8.74 5.87 13.57
C ILE A 34 7.67 6.75 12.91
N PRO A 35 7.43 8.01 13.33
CA PRO A 35 6.41 8.85 12.70
C PRO A 35 6.68 9.08 11.21
N GLN A 36 7.95 9.24 10.82
CA GLN A 36 8.34 9.43 9.43
C GLN A 36 8.25 8.13 8.61
N ALA A 37 8.62 7.00 9.20
CA ALA A 37 8.48 5.68 8.59
C ALA A 37 7.01 5.34 8.33
N ILE A 38 6.11 5.61 9.29
CA ILE A 38 4.66 5.39 9.15
C ILE A 38 4.11 6.20 7.96
N LYS A 39 4.47 7.49 7.85
CA LYS A 39 4.05 8.35 6.73
C LYS A 39 4.51 7.84 5.36
N ASN A 40 5.66 7.16 5.30
CA ASN A 40 6.23 6.63 4.06
C ASN A 40 5.71 5.22 3.72
N ILE A 41 5.49 4.37 4.73
CA ILE A 41 5.14 2.96 4.56
C ILE A 41 3.63 2.78 4.34
N LEU A 42 2.75 3.55 5.00
CA LEU A 42 1.30 3.39 4.83
C LEU A 42 0.83 3.53 3.37
N PRO A 43 1.27 4.55 2.61
CA PRO A 43 0.94 4.68 1.18
C PRO A 43 1.38 3.44 0.37
N ALA A 44 2.58 2.92 0.64
CA ALA A 44 3.11 1.74 -0.04
C ALA A 44 2.27 0.48 0.29
N LEU A 45 1.95 0.27 1.57
CA LEU A 45 1.12 -0.86 2.00
C LEU A 45 -0.28 -0.85 1.37
N GLY A 46 -0.88 0.32 1.25
CA GLY A 46 -2.18 0.44 0.63
C GLY A 46 -2.13 0.12 -0.88
N ASN A 47 -1.08 0.55 -1.59
CA ASN A 47 -0.91 0.19 -2.99
C ASN A 47 -0.70 -1.32 -3.15
N GLU A 48 0.09 -1.92 -2.26
CA GLU A 48 0.29 -3.38 -2.22
C GLU A 48 -1.04 -4.13 -1.97
N PHE A 49 -1.91 -3.59 -1.10
CA PHE A 49 -3.23 -4.15 -0.86
C PHE A 49 -4.11 -4.19 -2.13
N ILE A 50 -4.06 -3.15 -2.98
CA ILE A 50 -4.79 -3.12 -4.25
C ILE A 50 -4.23 -4.15 -5.24
N VAL A 51 -2.92 -4.36 -5.25
CA VAL A 51 -2.29 -5.40 -6.08
C VAL A 51 -2.74 -6.77 -5.61
N MET A 52 -2.66 -7.04 -4.30
CA MET A 52 -3.07 -8.30 -3.69
C MET A 52 -4.55 -8.64 -3.95
N LEU A 53 -5.46 -7.66 -3.99
CA LEU A 53 -6.87 -7.88 -4.35
C LEU A 53 -7.07 -8.38 -5.79
N LYS A 54 -6.18 -8.01 -6.71
CA LYS A 54 -6.23 -8.49 -8.10
C LYS A 54 -5.57 -9.86 -8.22
N GLU A 55 -4.41 -10.03 -7.56
CA GLU A 55 -3.70 -11.30 -7.53
C GLU A 55 -4.53 -12.40 -6.84
N SER A 56 -5.37 -12.06 -5.85
CA SER A 56 -6.26 -13.05 -5.22
C SER A 56 -7.27 -13.65 -6.20
N ALA A 57 -7.61 -12.97 -7.30
CA ALA A 57 -8.51 -13.51 -8.32
C ALA A 57 -7.94 -14.76 -9.02
N ILE A 58 -6.61 -14.98 -8.99
CA ILE A 58 -6.00 -16.19 -9.55
C ILE A 58 -6.32 -17.45 -8.73
N VAL A 59 -6.63 -17.29 -7.44
CA VAL A 59 -6.86 -18.39 -6.51
C VAL A 59 -8.14 -19.16 -6.86
N SER A 60 -9.06 -18.54 -7.61
CA SER A 60 -10.25 -19.21 -8.15
C SER A 60 -9.92 -20.38 -9.08
N VAL A 61 -8.76 -20.34 -9.76
CA VAL A 61 -8.30 -21.41 -10.66
C VAL A 61 -8.00 -22.70 -9.89
N ILE A 62 -7.64 -22.59 -8.61
CA ILE A 62 -7.37 -23.72 -7.70
C ILE A 62 -8.68 -24.20 -7.02
N GLY A 63 -9.83 -23.61 -7.36
CA GLY A 63 -11.15 -24.03 -6.89
C GLY A 63 -11.60 -23.38 -5.58
N PHE A 64 -10.89 -22.34 -5.12
CA PHE A 64 -11.35 -21.53 -3.98
C PHE A 64 -12.57 -20.69 -4.38
N ALA A 65 -13.53 -20.55 -3.45
CA ALA A 65 -14.81 -19.88 -3.70
C ALA A 65 -14.68 -18.35 -3.63
N ASP A 66 -14.01 -17.77 -4.63
CA ASP A 66 -13.89 -16.31 -4.82
C ASP A 66 -14.91 -15.77 -5.84
N LEU A 67 -14.89 -14.45 -6.06
CA LEU A 67 -15.79 -13.75 -6.98
C LEU A 67 -15.73 -14.34 -8.40
N THR A 68 -14.54 -14.70 -8.89
CA THR A 68 -14.34 -15.36 -10.19
C THR A 68 -14.99 -16.75 -10.25
N ARG A 69 -15.03 -17.48 -9.14
CA ARG A 69 -15.66 -18.82 -9.07
C ARG A 69 -17.18 -18.74 -9.23
N GLN A 70 -17.80 -17.60 -8.90
CA GLN A 70 -19.22 -17.35 -9.14
C GLN A 70 -19.54 -17.33 -10.63
N ALA A 71 -18.62 -16.85 -11.50
CA ALA A 71 -18.78 -16.96 -12.95
C ALA A 71 -18.93 -18.43 -13.35
N ASP A 72 -18.06 -19.28 -12.80
CA ASP A 72 -18.02 -20.69 -13.14
C ASP A 72 -19.24 -21.48 -12.65
N ILE A 73 -19.90 -21.01 -11.60
CA ILE A 73 -21.17 -21.60 -11.14
C ILE A 73 -22.29 -21.15 -12.08
N ILE A 74 -22.39 -19.86 -12.38
CA ILE A 74 -23.44 -19.31 -13.25
C ILE A 74 -23.33 -19.88 -14.68
N GLN A 75 -22.11 -20.05 -15.21
CA GLN A 75 -21.91 -20.66 -16.52
C GLN A 75 -22.34 -22.12 -16.53
N SER A 76 -22.17 -22.88 -15.43
CA SER A 76 -22.55 -24.30 -15.38
C SER A 76 -24.06 -24.52 -15.46
N VAL A 77 -24.85 -23.52 -15.07
CA VAL A 77 -26.32 -23.56 -15.12
C VAL A 77 -26.86 -22.91 -16.40
N THR A 78 -26.20 -21.85 -16.87
CA THR A 78 -26.71 -20.98 -17.96
C THR A 78 -26.05 -21.28 -19.31
N TYR A 79 -24.93 -22.01 -19.34
CA TYR A 79 -24.06 -22.25 -20.50
C TYR A 79 -23.57 -20.98 -21.23
N ARG A 80 -23.65 -19.82 -20.56
CA ARG A 80 -23.19 -18.53 -21.07
C ARG A 80 -21.90 -18.15 -20.36
N TYR A 81 -20.80 -18.11 -21.10
CA TYR A 81 -19.49 -17.74 -20.58
C TYR A 81 -19.29 -16.21 -20.59
N PHE A 82 -19.73 -15.53 -21.65
CA PHE A 82 -19.37 -14.12 -21.88
C PHE A 82 -19.99 -13.16 -20.85
N GLU A 83 -21.29 -13.27 -20.59
CA GLU A 83 -22.03 -12.37 -19.69
C GLU A 83 -21.52 -12.39 -18.23
N PRO A 84 -21.35 -13.55 -17.56
CA PRO A 84 -20.92 -13.57 -16.16
C PRO A 84 -19.48 -13.05 -15.96
N TYR A 85 -18.55 -13.33 -16.88
CA TYR A 85 -17.19 -12.80 -16.78
C TYR A 85 -17.13 -11.28 -16.97
N ILE A 86 -17.94 -10.69 -17.85
CA ILE A 86 -18.02 -9.23 -18.01
C ILE A 86 -18.55 -8.56 -16.74
N ILE A 87 -19.58 -9.13 -16.11
CA ILE A 87 -20.12 -8.62 -14.84
C ILE A 87 -19.06 -8.67 -13.74
N ILE A 88 -18.35 -9.79 -13.62
CA ILE A 88 -17.28 -9.95 -12.62
C ILE A 88 -16.12 -8.98 -12.87
N ALA A 89 -15.70 -8.81 -14.13
CA ALA A 89 -14.70 -7.82 -14.49
C ALA A 89 -15.14 -6.40 -14.10
N ALA A 90 -16.41 -6.04 -14.33
CA ALA A 90 -16.96 -4.75 -13.93
C ALA A 90 -16.98 -4.58 -12.40
N ILE A 91 -17.31 -5.63 -11.63
CA ILE A 91 -17.27 -5.60 -10.16
C ILE A 91 -15.83 -5.39 -9.67
N TYR A 92 -14.86 -6.17 -10.17
CA TYR A 92 -13.45 -5.98 -9.81
C TYR A 92 -12.94 -4.58 -10.19
N PHE A 93 -13.39 -4.03 -11.32
CA PHE A 93 -13.04 -2.68 -11.73
C PHE A 93 -13.61 -1.61 -10.78
N ILE A 94 -14.90 -1.68 -10.44
CA ILE A 94 -15.55 -0.76 -9.48
C ILE A 94 -14.88 -0.87 -8.10
N MET A 95 -14.59 -2.08 -7.66
CA MET A 95 -13.92 -2.35 -6.38
C MET A 95 -12.52 -1.72 -6.37
N THR A 96 -11.74 -1.93 -7.43
CA THR A 96 -10.39 -1.36 -7.58
C THR A 96 -10.43 0.16 -7.58
N LEU A 97 -11.37 0.78 -8.31
CA LEU A 97 -11.53 2.23 -8.32
C LEU A 97 -11.94 2.79 -6.96
N THR A 98 -12.81 2.08 -6.23
CA THR A 98 -13.28 2.48 -4.90
C THR A 98 -12.11 2.47 -3.91
N PHE A 99 -11.34 1.37 -3.83
CA PHE A 99 -10.18 1.29 -2.96
C PHE A 99 -9.07 2.27 -3.36
N SER A 100 -8.79 2.42 -4.66
CA SER A 100 -7.80 3.38 -5.16
C SER A 100 -8.17 4.82 -4.76
N LYS A 101 -9.43 5.21 -4.90
CA LYS A 101 -9.90 6.54 -4.47
C LYS A 101 -9.80 6.71 -2.95
N LEU A 102 -10.24 5.72 -2.19
CA LEU A 102 -10.25 5.77 -0.72
C LEU A 102 -8.83 5.90 -0.16
N LEU A 103 -7.90 5.17 -0.75
CA LEU A 103 -6.47 5.26 -0.46
C LEU A 103 -5.89 6.61 -0.87
N SER A 104 -6.19 7.11 -2.06
CA SER A 104 -5.70 8.43 -2.51
C SER A 104 -6.20 9.58 -1.63
N LEU A 105 -7.43 9.45 -1.09
CA LEU A 105 -7.99 10.40 -0.13
C LEU A 105 -7.26 10.32 1.21
N PHE A 106 -6.96 9.11 1.66
CA PHE A 106 -6.19 8.86 2.87
C PHE A 106 -4.75 9.39 2.77
N GLU A 107 -4.07 9.14 1.65
CA GLU A 107 -2.75 9.70 1.33
C GLU A 107 -2.76 11.24 1.34
N ARG A 108 -3.77 11.85 0.70
CA ARG A 108 -3.96 13.30 0.71
C ARG A 108 -4.10 13.86 2.12
N ARG A 109 -4.83 13.15 3.00
CA ARG A 109 -5.00 13.54 4.40
C ARG A 109 -3.68 13.47 5.20
N LEU A 110 -2.86 12.46 4.94
CA LEU A 110 -1.54 12.32 5.56
C LEU A 110 -0.55 13.39 5.08
N ARG A 111 -0.57 13.73 3.79
CA ARG A 111 0.28 14.78 3.21
C ARG A 111 -0.14 16.20 3.60
N ALA A 112 -1.43 16.44 3.82
CA ALA A 112 -1.93 17.75 4.26
C ALA A 112 -1.40 18.18 5.64
N GLY A 113 -0.91 17.25 6.46
CA GLY A 113 -0.23 17.54 7.73
C GLY A 113 1.26 17.88 7.61
N ASP A 114 1.84 17.85 6.42
CA ASP A 114 3.28 18.07 6.15
C ASP A 114 3.57 19.46 5.56
N ILE A 115 2.54 20.30 5.37
CA ILE A 115 2.67 21.71 4.98
C ILE A 115 2.57 22.56 6.25
N ARG A 116 3.58 22.51 7.11
CA ARG A 116 3.83 23.50 8.17
C ARG A 116 5.26 23.39 8.68
#